data_AF-A0A251S6Y5-F1
#
_entry.id   AF-A0A251S6Y5-F1
#
_cell.length_a   1.000
_cell.length_b   1.000
_cell.length_c   1.000
_cell.angle_alpha   90.00
_cell.angle_beta   90.00
_cell.angle_gamma   90.00
#
_symmetry.space_group_name_H-M   'P 1'
#
loop_
_entity.id
_entity.type
_entity.pdbx_description
1 polymer ?
#
loop_
_entity_poly.entity_id
_entity_poly.type
_entity_poly.pdbx_seq_one_letter_code
_entity_poly.pdbx_strand_id
1 'polypeptide(L)'
;MAFSQSMNRHPIRSISLPTRSHPSSLQFEVELVNFKNWERSASCILDAETITSGLTNLGRLYTCVDNLLSLPLTHQGLSHHQYEKLVHELEARSMRLLDICGSLKDIMSQVKEHVQDVQSALIKEEKGGFDHRCFVPKETNQGRQKKYFRF
;
A
#
# COMPACT_ATOMS: atom_id res chain seq x y z
N MET A 1 36.33 -45.46 -12.59
CA MET A 1 36.76 -44.29 -11.81
C MET A 1 36.18 -43.05 -12.47
N ALA A 2 35.36 -42.31 -11.74
CA ALA A 2 34.61 -41.16 -12.26
C ALA A 2 35.50 -39.92 -12.34
N PHE A 3 35.49 -39.23 -13.47
CA PHE A 3 36.07 -37.89 -13.61
C PHE A 3 34.94 -36.86 -13.57
N SER A 4 34.80 -36.18 -12.44
CA SER A 4 33.87 -35.06 -12.27
C SER A 4 34.36 -33.86 -13.08
N GLN A 5 33.65 -33.51 -14.16
CA GLN A 5 33.83 -32.21 -14.81
C GLN A 5 33.14 -31.14 -13.98
N SER A 6 33.94 -30.30 -13.33
CA SER A 6 33.48 -29.11 -12.62
C SER A 6 32.91 -28.12 -13.62
N MET A 7 31.60 -27.93 -13.58
CA MET A 7 30.90 -26.91 -14.37
C MET A 7 31.10 -25.55 -13.69
N ASN A 8 32.16 -24.84 -14.10
CA ASN A 8 32.45 -23.48 -13.64
C ASN A 8 31.43 -22.51 -14.24
N ARG A 9 30.29 -22.37 -13.55
CA ARG A 9 29.29 -21.35 -13.86
C ARG A 9 29.79 -20.01 -13.33
N HIS A 10 30.45 -19.25 -14.20
CA HIS A 10 30.73 -17.86 -13.90
C HIS A 10 29.41 -17.09 -13.82
N PRO A 11 29.12 -16.36 -12.72
CA PRO A 11 27.99 -15.46 -12.68
C PRO A 11 28.26 -14.33 -13.67
N ILE A 12 27.41 -14.20 -14.68
CA ILE A 12 27.34 -13.01 -15.53
C ILE A 12 26.92 -11.86 -14.60
N ARG A 13 27.90 -11.09 -14.13
CA ARG A 13 27.64 -9.83 -13.43
C ARG A 13 27.19 -8.82 -14.48
N SER A 14 25.90 -8.52 -14.49
CA SER A 14 25.34 -7.42 -15.28
C SER A 14 26.10 -6.14 -14.94
N ILE A 15 26.70 -5.52 -15.95
CA ILE A 15 27.26 -4.17 -15.83
C ILE A 15 26.10 -3.18 -16.02
N SER A 16 25.57 -2.63 -14.94
CA SER A 16 24.67 -1.47 -15.07
C SER A 16 25.50 -0.30 -15.57
N LEU A 17 25.24 0.14 -16.80
CA LEU A 17 25.78 1.41 -17.29
C LEU A 17 25.33 2.53 -16.34
N PRO A 18 26.17 3.54 -16.07
CA PRO A 18 25.76 4.67 -15.25
C PRO A 18 24.52 5.30 -15.90
N THR A 19 23.44 5.42 -15.12
CA THR A 19 22.21 6.06 -15.56
C THR A 19 22.55 7.49 -15.95
N ARG A 20 22.56 7.79 -17.25
CA ARG A 20 22.82 9.15 -17.72
C ARG A 20 21.62 10.01 -17.32
N SER A 21 21.84 10.94 -16.41
CA SER A 21 20.83 11.91 -15.98
C SER A 21 20.28 12.68 -17.18
N HIS A 22 18.97 12.94 -17.16
CA HIS A 22 18.32 13.69 -18.24
C HIS A 22 18.92 15.11 -18.32
N PRO A 23 19.11 15.70 -19.51
CA PRO A 23 19.69 17.04 -19.65
C PRO A 23 18.96 18.10 -18.79
N SER A 24 17.64 18.00 -18.62
CA SER A 24 16.88 18.90 -17.75
C SER A 24 17.20 18.73 -16.26
N SER A 25 17.52 17.52 -15.78
CA SER A 25 17.90 17.32 -14.38
C SER A 25 19.30 17.87 -14.10
N LEU A 26 20.21 17.73 -15.06
CA LEU A 26 21.54 18.36 -14.98
C LEU A 26 21.44 19.88 -14.99
N GLN A 27 20.57 20.45 -15.82
CA GLN A 27 20.36 21.89 -15.89
C GLN A 27 19.81 22.44 -14.57
N PHE A 28 18.85 21.74 -13.96
CA PHE A 28 18.34 22.08 -12.63
C PHE A 28 19.45 22.08 -11.56
N GLU A 29 20.31 21.05 -11.53
CA GLU A 29 21.43 20.99 -10.58
C GLU A 29 22.41 22.16 -10.74
N VAL A 30 22.73 22.52 -11.99
CA VAL A 30 23.60 23.67 -12.29
C VAL A 30 22.98 24.97 -11.81
N GLU A 31 21.71 25.23 -12.12
CA GLU A 31 21.06 26.47 -11.68
C GLU A 31 20.87 26.54 -10.17
N LEU A 32 20.64 25.40 -9.51
CA LEU A 32 20.58 25.33 -8.05
C LEU A 32 21.93 25.67 -7.41
N VAL A 33 23.03 25.19 -7.98
CA VAL A 33 24.37 25.54 -7.53
C VAL A 33 24.64 27.03 -7.75
N ASN A 34 24.26 27.58 -8.91
CA ASN A 34 24.42 29.01 -9.21
C ASN A 34 23.64 29.88 -8.20
N PHE A 35 22.39 29.54 -7.93
CA PHE A 35 21.55 30.24 -6.96
C PHE A 35 22.18 30.21 -5.56
N LYS A 36 22.65 29.04 -5.10
CA LYS A 36 23.34 28.91 -3.81
C LYS A 36 24.66 29.69 -3.75
N ASN A 37 25.38 29.78 -4.86
CA ASN A 37 26.61 30.58 -4.92
C ASN A 37 26.29 32.07 -4.83
N TRP A 38 25.27 32.54 -5.55
CA TRP A 38 24.77 33.91 -5.42
C TRP A 38 24.32 34.21 -3.98
N GLU A 39 23.55 33.32 -3.36
CA GLU A 39 23.10 33.48 -1.96
C GLU A 39 24.28 33.64 -0.99
N ARG A 40 25.36 32.86 -1.18
CA ARG A 40 26.57 32.97 -0.35
C ARG A 40 27.42 34.20 -0.64
N SER A 41 27.40 34.69 -1.88
CA SER A 41 28.12 35.88 -2.30
C SER A 41 27.33 37.17 -2.07
N ALA A 42 26.02 37.06 -1.82
CA ALA A 42 25.16 38.19 -1.54
C ALA A 42 25.62 38.89 -0.26
N SER A 43 25.88 40.19 -0.39
CA SER A 43 26.15 41.06 0.75
C SER A 43 24.87 41.24 1.58
N CYS A 44 25.00 41.41 2.90
CA CYS A 44 23.88 41.78 3.76
C CYS A 44 23.26 43.16 3.40
N ILE A 45 23.93 43.93 2.54
CA ILE A 45 23.45 45.23 2.05
C ILE A 45 22.50 44.99 0.87
N LEU A 46 21.27 45.47 1.01
CA LEU A 46 20.23 45.39 -0.01
C LEU A 46 20.47 46.45 -1.10
N ASP A 47 21.40 46.16 -2.02
CA ASP A 47 21.59 46.98 -3.22
C ASP A 47 20.71 46.47 -4.37
N ALA A 48 20.32 47.39 -5.25
CA ALA A 48 19.47 47.10 -6.40
C ALA A 48 20.08 46.02 -7.30
N GLU A 49 21.41 45.99 -7.45
CA GLU A 49 22.12 44.98 -8.23
C GLU A 49 22.03 43.58 -7.59
N THR A 50 22.21 43.48 -6.28
CA THR A 50 22.07 42.23 -5.52
C THR A 50 20.65 41.68 -5.63
N ILE A 51 19.63 42.55 -5.51
CA ILE A 51 18.23 42.15 -5.64
C ILE A 51 17.92 41.67 -7.06
N THR A 52 18.36 42.41 -8.08
CA THR A 52 18.12 42.09 -9.49
C THR A 52 18.80 40.78 -9.87
N SER A 53 20.04 40.57 -9.44
CA SER A 53 20.77 39.31 -9.65
C SER A 53 20.10 38.14 -8.92
N GLY A 54 19.56 38.34 -7.71
CA GLY A 54 18.80 37.34 -6.98
C GLY A 54 17.53 36.90 -7.70
N LEU A 55 16.72 37.87 -8.12
CA LEU A 55 15.49 37.61 -8.90
C LEU A 55 15.80 36.90 -10.22
N THR A 56 16.90 37.26 -10.88
CA THR A 56 17.34 36.62 -12.12
C THR A 56 17.73 35.15 -11.90
N ASN A 57 18.53 34.86 -10.85
CA ASN A 57 18.90 33.48 -10.52
C ASN A 57 17.67 32.65 -10.12
N LEU A 58 16.75 33.23 -9.36
CA LEU A 58 15.49 32.57 -8.99
C LEU A 58 14.62 32.26 -10.22
N GLY A 59 14.51 33.20 -11.17
CA GLY A 59 13.76 32.99 -12.41
C GLY A 59 14.32 31.87 -13.28
N ARG A 60 15.66 31.76 -13.37
CA ARG A 60 16.34 30.66 -14.08
C ARG A 60 16.06 29.31 -13.42
N LEU A 61 16.13 29.25 -12.09
CA LEU A 61 15.83 28.04 -11.33
C LEU A 61 14.36 27.62 -11.51
N TYR A 62 13.43 28.58 -11.43
CA TYR A 62 12.01 28.34 -11.64
C TYR A 62 11.73 27.77 -13.04
N THR A 63 12.35 28.35 -14.07
CA THR A 63 12.23 27.85 -15.46
C THR A 63 12.74 26.40 -15.58
N CYS A 64 13.82 26.04 -14.89
CA CYS A 64 14.32 24.67 -14.90
C CYS A 64 13.37 23.69 -14.22
N VAL A 65 12.74 24.09 -13.12
CA VAL A 65 11.73 23.27 -12.43
C VAL A 65 10.50 23.07 -13.32
N ASP A 66 10.01 24.12 -13.97
CA ASP A 66 8.87 24.04 -14.88
C ASP A 66 9.15 23.10 -16.08
N ASN A 67 10.36 23.21 -16.64
CA ASN A 67 10.84 22.27 -17.66
C ASN A 67 10.90 20.83 -17.12
N LEU A 68 11.31 20.63 -15.87
CA LEU A 68 11.39 19.30 -15.26
C LEU A 68 10.01 18.69 -15.02
N LEU A 69 9.05 19.51 -14.61
CA LEU A 69 7.67 19.10 -14.36
C LEU A 69 6.93 18.80 -15.65
N SER A 70 7.17 19.56 -16.72
CA SER A 70 6.58 19.35 -18.04
C SER A 70 7.11 18.11 -18.79
N LEU A 71 8.15 17.43 -18.27
CA LEU A 71 8.63 16.19 -18.85
C LEU A 71 7.53 15.10 -18.79
N PRO A 72 7.28 14.37 -19.89
CA PRO A 72 6.31 13.28 -19.92
C PRO A 72 6.55 12.22 -18.84
N LEU A 73 7.82 11.90 -18.57
CA LEU A 73 8.20 10.91 -17.56
C LEU A 73 7.82 11.36 -16.14
N THR A 74 7.98 12.65 -15.84
CA THR A 74 7.60 13.25 -14.56
C THR A 74 6.08 13.25 -14.40
N HIS A 75 5.35 13.68 -15.43
CA HIS A 75 3.89 13.60 -15.46
C HIS A 75 3.36 12.18 -15.32
N GLN A 76 4.02 11.21 -15.96
CA GLN A 76 3.68 9.80 -15.84
C GLN A 76 3.93 9.27 -14.43
N GLY A 77 5.05 9.64 -13.78
CA GLY A 77 5.32 9.26 -12.39
C GLY A 77 4.28 9.84 -11.42
N LEU A 78 3.94 11.12 -11.59
CA LEU A 78 2.94 11.80 -10.75
C LEU A 78 1.52 11.27 -10.95
N SER A 79 1.14 10.93 -12.19
CA SER A 79 -0.17 10.33 -12.48
C SER A 79 -0.25 8.88 -12.02
N HIS A 80 0.84 8.12 -12.18
CA HIS A 80 0.93 6.74 -11.71
C HIS A 80 0.78 6.66 -10.19
N HIS A 81 1.43 7.54 -9.44
CA HIS A 81 1.29 7.58 -7.98
C HIS A 81 -0.16 7.89 -7.54
N GLN A 82 -0.83 8.83 -8.21
CA GLN A 82 -2.24 9.12 -7.95
C GLN A 82 -3.14 7.93 -8.28
N TYR A 83 -2.88 7.26 -9.40
CA TYR A 83 -3.60 6.07 -9.81
C TYR A 83 -3.41 4.91 -8.82
N GLU A 84 -2.18 4.64 -8.38
CA GLU A 84 -1.88 3.62 -7.36
C GLU A 84 -2.64 3.89 -6.06
N LYS A 85 -2.68 5.14 -5.59
CA LYS A 85 -3.42 5.51 -4.39
C LYS A 85 -4.92 5.21 -4.55
N LEU A 86 -5.50 5.56 -5.69
CA LEU A 86 -6.92 5.30 -5.99
C LEU A 86 -7.21 3.79 -6.05
N VAL A 87 -6.35 3.02 -6.70
CA VAL A 87 -6.50 1.56 -6.81
C VAL A 87 -6.41 0.91 -5.44
N HIS A 88 -5.42 1.27 -4.62
CA HIS A 88 -5.27 0.75 -3.27
C HIS A 88 -6.49 1.09 -2.38
N GLU A 89 -7.04 2.30 -2.50
CA GLU A 89 -8.23 2.71 -1.75
C GLU A 89 -9.49 1.94 -2.20
N LEU A 90 -9.64 1.71 -3.50
CA LEU A 90 -10.71 0.91 -4.08
C LEU A 90 -10.60 -0.56 -3.65
N GLU A 91 -9.39 -1.13 -3.67
CA GLU A 91 -9.13 -2.49 -3.20
C GLU A 91 -9.50 -2.64 -1.73
N ALA A 92 -9.04 -1.71 -0.88
CA ALA A 92 -9.38 -1.70 0.54
C ALA A 92 -10.89 -1.59 0.79
N ARG A 93 -11.63 -0.81 -0.01
CA ARG A 93 -13.10 -0.76 0.06
C ARG A 93 -13.75 -2.06 -0.38
N SER A 94 -13.26 -2.66 -1.45
CA SER A 94 -13.80 -3.91 -2.00
C SER A 94 -13.63 -5.06 -1.02
N MET A 95 -12.47 -5.15 -0.36
CA MET A 95 -12.21 -6.14 0.68
C MET A 95 -13.20 -5.99 1.85
N ARG A 96 -13.41 -4.76 2.35
CA ARG A 96 -14.40 -4.51 3.40
C ARG A 96 -15.82 -4.91 3.00
N LEU A 97 -16.21 -4.69 1.74
CA LEU A 97 -17.52 -5.13 1.25
C LEU A 97 -17.63 -6.66 1.24
N LEU A 98 -16.57 -7.37 0.83
CA LEU A 98 -16.54 -8.83 0.87
C LEU A 98 -16.65 -9.35 2.31
N ASP A 99 -16.00 -8.70 3.28
CA ASP A 99 -16.10 -9.05 4.70
C ASP A 99 -17.54 -8.88 5.22
N ILE A 100 -18.21 -7.79 4.84
CA ILE A 100 -19.62 -7.54 5.19
C ILE A 100 -20.51 -8.60 4.55
N CYS A 101 -20.32 -8.92 3.27
CA CYS A 101 -21.09 -9.96 2.59
C CYS A 101 -20.87 -11.34 3.22
N GLY A 102 -19.64 -11.67 3.63
CA GLY A 102 -19.32 -12.87 4.38
C GLY A 102 -20.09 -12.92 5.71
N SER A 103 -20.02 -11.84 6.48
CA SER A 103 -20.74 -11.70 7.76
C SER A 103 -22.26 -11.88 7.58
N LEU A 104 -22.83 -11.25 6.55
CA LEU A 104 -24.26 -11.37 6.24
C LEU A 104 -24.65 -12.81 5.89
N LYS A 105 -23.82 -13.52 5.14
CA LYS A 105 -24.03 -14.93 4.79
C LYS A 105 -23.99 -15.82 6.04
N ASP A 106 -23.09 -15.54 6.97
CA ASP A 106 -22.99 -16.28 8.23
C ASP A 106 -24.22 -16.04 9.13
N ILE A 107 -24.69 -14.80 9.22
CA ILE A 107 -25.93 -14.45 9.93
C ILE A 107 -27.12 -15.18 9.29
N MET A 108 -27.24 -15.15 7.96
CA MET A 108 -28.34 -15.80 7.26
C MET A 108 -28.31 -17.34 7.44
N SER A 109 -27.12 -17.93 7.54
CA SER A 109 -26.96 -19.36 7.83
C SER A 109 -27.45 -19.70 9.23
N GLN A 110 -27.12 -18.89 10.24
CA GLN A 110 -27.63 -19.05 11.61
C GLN A 110 -29.14 -18.90 11.68
N VAL A 111 -29.71 -17.89 11.00
CA VAL A 111 -31.17 -17.70 10.95
C VAL A 111 -31.85 -18.93 10.35
N LYS A 112 -31.29 -19.50 9.28
CA LYS A 112 -31.83 -20.72 8.67
C LYS A 112 -31.80 -21.91 9.64
N GLU A 113 -30.69 -22.10 10.36
CA GLU A 113 -30.57 -23.15 11.38
C GLU A 113 -31.62 -22.97 12.48
N HIS A 114 -31.76 -21.76 13.04
CA HIS A 114 -32.75 -21.46 14.06
C HIS A 114 -34.19 -21.73 13.61
N VAL A 115 -34.54 -21.37 12.37
CA VAL A 115 -35.88 -21.67 11.82
C VAL A 115 -36.11 -23.19 11.73
N GLN A 116 -35.10 -23.95 11.30
CA GLN A 116 -35.19 -25.42 11.22
C GLN A 116 -35.31 -26.06 12.60
N ASP A 117 -34.60 -25.54 13.60
CA ASP A 117 -34.68 -26.00 14.99
C ASP A 117 -36.09 -25.79 15.57
N VAL A 118 -36.64 -24.58 15.40
CA VAL A 118 -38.00 -24.24 15.87
C VAL A 118 -39.03 -25.13 15.18
N GLN A 119 -38.95 -25.28 13.87
CA GLN A 119 -39.88 -26.14 13.12
C GLN A 119 -39.79 -27.61 13.57
N SER A 120 -38.58 -28.11 13.81
CA SER A 120 -38.35 -29.48 14.28
C SER A 120 -38.90 -29.70 15.68
N ALA A 121 -38.82 -28.70 16.57
CA ALA A 121 -39.41 -28.76 17.91
C ALA A 121 -40.94 -28.82 17.84
N LEU A 122 -41.58 -27.94 17.05
CA LEU A 122 -43.04 -27.93 16.88
C LEU A 122 -43.58 -29.26 16.34
N ILE A 123 -42.93 -29.84 15.33
CA ILE A 123 -43.36 -31.12 14.75
C ILE A 123 -43.21 -32.29 15.74
N LYS A 124 -42.22 -32.25 16.64
CA LYS A 124 -42.04 -33.26 17.68
C LYS A 124 -43.15 -33.19 18.74
N GLU A 125 -43.58 -32.00 19.13
CA GLU A 125 -44.68 -31.80 20.08
C GLU A 125 -46.03 -32.29 19.49
N GLU A 126 -46.29 -32.08 18.20
CA GLU A 126 -47.52 -32.58 17.55
C GLU A 126 -47.56 -34.11 17.39
N LYS A 127 -46.41 -34.76 17.27
CA LYS A 127 -46.31 -36.22 17.06
C LYS A 127 -46.01 -37.02 18.33
N GLY A 128 -45.71 -36.34 19.45
CA GLY A 128 -45.37 -36.94 20.73
C GLY A 128 -46.45 -36.70 21.77
N GLY A 129 -47.40 -37.63 21.90
CA GLY A 129 -48.14 -37.74 23.17
C GLY A 129 -47.14 -37.96 24.31
N PHE A 130 -47.20 -37.11 25.34
CA PHE A 130 -46.49 -37.16 26.63
C PHE A 130 -45.50 -38.33 26.77
N ASP A 131 -44.23 -38.14 26.39
CA ASP A 131 -43.15 -38.97 26.92
C ASP A 131 -42.11 -38.05 27.57
N HIS A 132 -42.10 -38.11 28.90
CA HIS A 132 -41.21 -37.38 29.78
C HIS A 132 -39.79 -37.95 29.64
N ARG A 133 -39.05 -37.55 28.61
CA ARG A 133 -37.59 -37.77 28.57
C ARG A 133 -36.83 -36.46 28.47
N CYS A 134 -36.07 -36.25 29.53
CA CYS A 134 -35.32 -35.07 29.92
C CYS A 134 -34.61 -34.37 28.76
N PHE A 135 -34.85 -33.06 28.69
CA PHE A 135 -33.99 -32.11 28.00
C PHE A 135 -32.57 -32.24 28.59
N VAL A 136 -31.62 -32.77 27.81
CA VAL A 136 -30.19 -32.72 28.16
C VAL A 136 -29.63 -31.48 27.48
N PRO A 137 -29.25 -30.43 28.23
CA PRO A 137 -28.62 -29.25 27.64
C PRO A 137 -27.30 -29.65 27.00
N LYS A 138 -27.06 -29.24 25.75
CA LYS A 138 -25.73 -29.33 25.15
C LYS A 138 -24.86 -28.26 25.79
N GLU A 139 -23.88 -28.69 26.58
CA GLU A 139 -22.83 -27.82 27.11
C GLU A 139 -22.05 -27.18 25.96
N THR A 140 -22.20 -25.87 25.79
CA THR A 140 -21.27 -25.04 25.01
C THR A 140 -19.94 -24.96 25.77
N ASN A 141 -18.96 -25.74 25.33
CA ASN A 141 -17.58 -25.67 25.82
C ASN A 141 -16.92 -24.35 25.38
N GLN A 142 -17.16 -23.29 26.14
CA GLN A 142 -16.35 -22.08 26.15
C GLN A 142 -15.10 -22.35 27.00
N GLY A 143 -13.96 -22.54 26.34
CA GLY A 143 -12.65 -22.30 26.96
C GLY A 143 -11.72 -23.50 27.02
N ARG A 144 -10.64 -23.43 26.21
CA ARG A 144 -9.24 -23.68 26.62
C ARG A 144 -8.31 -23.56 25.41
N GLN A 145 -7.79 -22.35 25.18
CA GLN A 145 -6.47 -22.15 24.56
C GLN A 145 -5.75 -21.03 25.33
N LYS A 146 -5.34 -21.36 26.56
CA LYS A 146 -4.18 -20.74 27.19
C LYS A 146 -3.22 -21.87 27.54
N LYS A 147 -2.41 -22.29 26.57
CA LYS A 147 -1.14 -22.96 26.88
C LYS A 147 -0.05 -21.91 26.75
N TYR A 148 0.48 -21.61 27.93
CA TYR A 148 1.57 -20.70 28.21
C TYR A 148 2.80 -21.04 27.36
N PHE A 149 3.31 -20.03 26.65
CA PHE A 149 4.73 -19.84 26.45
C PHE A 149 5.43 -20.00 27.81
N ARG A 150 6.36 -20.94 27.91
CA ARG A 150 7.38 -20.98 28.96
C ARG A 150 8.70 -20.68 28.24
N PHE A 151 9.41 -19.70 28.80
CA PHE A 151 10.69 -19.12 28.40
C PHE A 151 11.65 -20.03 27.64
#